data_AF-A0A829X300-F1
#
_entry.id   AF-A0A829X300-F1
#
_cell.length_a   1.000
_cell.length_b   1.000
_cell.length_c   1.000
_cell.angle_alpha   90.00
_cell.angle_beta   90.00
_cell.angle_gamma   90.00
#
_symmetry.space_group_name_H-M   'P 1'
#
loop_
_entity.id
_entity.type
_entity.pdbx_description
1 polymer ?
#
loop_
_entity_poly.entity_id
_entity_poly.type
_entity_poly.pdbx_seq_one_letter_code
_entity_poly.pdbx_strand_id
1 'polypeptide(L)'
;MLIVCLDPEDAVETLGSFLRANTIVFDAAPASPDAIVGRITTVMQPLSPQPLALPSELEECSAALCTELQNMHRLKLVLTLGISAHIAVLGACGIPLSRLDFRPGEITHLPDGLLLADGCHFPTRPIPADMLTQRRSALTELSPKIRAALRPAA
;
A
#
# COMPACT_ATOMS: atom_id res chain seq x y z
N MET A 1 1.60 8.58 4.89
CA MET A 1 0.94 7.48 4.14
C MET A 1 1.85 6.28 4.21
N LEU A 2 1.31 5.07 4.30
CA LEU A 2 2.08 3.83 4.24
C LEU A 2 1.74 3.10 2.93
N ILE A 3 2.75 2.59 2.23
CA ILE A 3 2.57 1.75 1.04
C ILE A 3 3.03 0.34 1.41
N VAL A 4 2.18 -0.65 1.17
CA VAL A 4 2.40 -2.04 1.53
C VAL A 4 2.39 -2.88 0.26
N CYS A 5 3.48 -3.58 -0.02
CA CYS A 5 3.66 -4.37 -1.24
C CYS A 5 4.43 -5.67 -0.95
N LEU A 6 4.54 -6.57 -1.92
CA LEU A 6 5.36 -7.77 -1.75
C LEU A 6 6.83 -7.50 -2.10
N ASP A 7 7.06 -6.74 -3.18
CA ASP A 7 8.39 -6.52 -3.76
C ASP A 7 8.76 -5.02 -3.68
N PRO A 8 9.35 -4.54 -2.57
CA PRO A 8 9.59 -3.12 -2.36
C PRO A 8 10.70 -2.55 -3.25
N GLU A 9 11.69 -3.36 -3.61
CA GLU A 9 12.85 -2.95 -4.43
C GLU A 9 12.41 -2.45 -5.82
N ASP A 10 11.54 -3.19 -6.49
CA ASP A 10 11.01 -2.84 -7.82
C ASP A 10 9.78 -1.92 -7.74
N ALA A 11 9.07 -1.91 -6.60
CA ALA A 11 7.87 -1.11 -6.42
C ALA A 11 8.16 0.39 -6.52
N VAL A 12 9.27 0.88 -5.95
CA VAL A 12 9.58 2.32 -6.00
C VAL A 12 9.80 2.80 -7.43
N GLU A 13 10.54 2.04 -8.24
CA GLU A 13 10.75 2.35 -9.65
C GLU A 13 9.44 2.28 -10.44
N THR A 14 8.67 1.20 -10.24
CA THR A 14 7.41 0.95 -10.95
C THR A 14 6.35 2.00 -10.63
N LEU A 15 6.29 2.45 -9.38
CA LEU A 15 5.40 3.49 -8.87
C LEU A 15 5.96 4.90 -9.09
N GLY A 16 7.17 5.07 -9.63
CA GLY A 16 7.85 6.36 -9.67
C GLY A 16 7.01 7.49 -10.26
N SER A 17 6.24 7.24 -11.32
CA SER A 17 5.31 8.23 -11.89
C SER A 17 4.17 8.58 -10.94
N PHE A 18 3.62 7.61 -10.24
CA PHE A 18 2.57 7.83 -9.23
C PHE A 18 3.10 8.61 -8.02
N LEU A 19 4.28 8.24 -7.52
CA LEU A 19 4.93 8.91 -6.39
C LEU A 19 5.20 10.39 -6.71
N ARG A 20 5.77 10.67 -7.90
CA ARG A 20 5.99 12.04 -8.39
C ARG A 20 4.69 12.81 -8.56
N ALA A 21 3.67 12.22 -9.18
CA ALA A 21 2.39 12.87 -9.43
C ALA A 21 1.62 13.25 -8.14
N ASN A 22 1.90 12.56 -7.04
CA ASN A 22 1.29 12.82 -5.73
C ASN A 22 2.26 13.50 -4.75
N THR A 23 3.46 13.88 -5.20
CA THR A 23 4.51 14.48 -4.37
C THR A 23 4.78 13.65 -3.11
N ILE A 24 4.78 12.32 -3.26
CA ILE A 24 5.07 11.39 -2.18
C ILE A 24 6.59 11.29 -2.02
N VAL A 25 7.08 11.57 -0.81
CA VAL A 25 8.50 11.51 -0.46
C VAL A 25 8.72 10.49 0.64
N PHE A 26 9.75 9.66 0.50
CA PHE A 26 10.17 8.69 1.52
C PHE A 26 11.36 9.24 2.30
N ASP A 27 11.37 9.04 3.62
CA ASP A 27 12.50 9.27 4.52
C ASP A 27 13.21 10.64 4.41
N ALA A 28 12.50 11.67 3.92
CA ALA A 28 12.98 13.03 3.80
C ALA A 28 12.05 14.01 4.50
N ALA A 29 12.62 15.08 5.05
CA ALA A 29 11.83 16.24 5.46
C ALA A 29 11.04 16.75 4.24
N PRO A 30 9.73 17.01 4.37
CA PRO A 30 8.92 17.42 3.24
C PRO A 30 9.49 18.71 2.65
N ALA A 31 10.03 18.63 1.42
CA ALA A 31 10.62 19.77 0.71
C ALA A 31 9.59 20.83 0.32
N SER A 32 8.31 20.51 0.43
CA SER A 32 7.19 21.41 0.14
C SER A 32 6.05 21.12 1.12
N PRO A 33 5.25 22.12 1.51
CA PRO A 33 4.07 21.92 2.37
C PRO A 33 3.05 20.97 1.72
N ASP A 34 3.13 20.81 0.41
CA ASP A 34 2.32 19.89 -0.38
C ASP A 34 2.83 18.44 -0.42
N ALA A 35 4.02 18.15 0.10
CA ALA A 35 4.58 16.81 0.02
C ALA A 35 3.88 15.83 0.98
N ILE A 36 3.54 14.65 0.48
CA ILE A 36 3.00 13.56 1.29
C ILE A 36 4.19 12.74 1.80
N VAL A 37 4.40 12.74 3.11
CA VAL A 37 5.40 11.84 3.71
C VAL A 37 4.88 10.41 3.63
N GLY A 38 5.53 9.61 2.80
CA GLY A 38 5.29 8.20 2.60
C GLY A 38 6.28 7.35 3.37
N ARG A 39 5.93 6.09 3.65
CA ARG A 39 6.87 4.99 3.88
C ARG A 39 6.44 3.82 3.00
N ILE A 40 7.39 3.01 2.54
CA ILE A 40 7.10 1.75 1.84
C ILE A 40 7.60 0.59 2.68
N THR A 41 6.77 -0.44 2.83
CA THR A 41 7.12 -1.66 3.57
C THR A 41 6.68 -2.88 2.77
N THR A 42 7.28 -4.01 3.10
CA THR A 42 6.93 -5.31 2.54
C THR A 42 6.21 -6.19 3.55
N VAL A 43 5.34 -7.06 3.03
CA VAL A 43 4.63 -8.11 3.78
C VAL A 43 5.28 -9.48 3.65
N MET A 44 6.51 -9.54 3.13
CA MET A 44 7.30 -10.77 3.07
C MET A 44 8.72 -10.50 3.58
N GLN A 45 9.23 -11.39 4.44
CA GLN A 45 10.67 -11.45 4.66
C GLN A 45 11.34 -11.94 3.36
N PRO A 46 12.54 -11.43 2.99
CA PRO A 46 13.25 -11.83 1.78
C PRO A 46 13.88 -13.23 1.92
N LEU A 47 13.11 -14.25 2.31
CA LEU A 47 13.62 -15.59 2.59
C LEU A 47 12.55 -16.66 2.32
N SER A 48 12.21 -16.90 1.04
CA SER A 48 12.18 -18.26 0.48
C SER A 48 11.76 -18.28 -0.99
N PRO A 49 12.36 -19.15 -1.83
CA PRO A 49 12.01 -19.33 -3.23
C PRO A 49 10.63 -20.01 -3.45
N GLN A 50 9.82 -20.15 -2.40
CA GLN A 50 8.48 -20.72 -2.52
C GLN A 50 7.48 -19.62 -2.92
N PRO A 51 6.72 -19.80 -4.01
CA PRO A 51 5.90 -18.74 -4.60
C PRO A 51 4.60 -18.43 -3.84
N LEU A 52 4.38 -19.00 -2.66
CA LEU A 52 3.17 -18.82 -1.87
C LEU A 52 3.54 -18.66 -0.40
N ALA A 53 3.23 -17.49 0.16
CA ALA A 53 3.34 -17.25 1.60
C ALA A 53 2.49 -18.28 2.36
N LEU A 54 3.10 -18.99 3.31
CA LEU A 54 2.37 -19.88 4.21
C LEU A 54 1.51 -19.03 5.18
N PRO A 55 0.38 -19.56 5.69
CA PRO A 55 -0.45 -18.83 6.65
C PRO A 55 0.33 -18.31 7.87
N SER A 56 1.30 -19.07 8.37
CA SER A 56 2.17 -18.68 9.49
C SER A 56 3.10 -17.51 9.14
N GLU A 57 3.64 -17.46 7.93
CA GLU A 57 4.48 -16.35 7.47
C GLU A 57 3.67 -15.06 7.35
N LEU A 58 2.41 -15.19 6.93
CA LEU A 58 1.49 -14.06 6.85
C LEU A 58 1.12 -13.52 8.23
N GLU A 59 0.96 -14.41 9.22
CA GLU A 59 0.77 -14.03 10.63
C GLU A 59 1.99 -13.27 11.18
N GLU A 60 3.21 -13.77 10.98
CA GLU A 60 4.44 -13.09 11.41
C GLU A 60 4.61 -11.73 10.73
N CYS A 61 4.36 -11.65 9.42
CA CYS A 61 4.40 -10.40 8.67
C CYS A 61 3.32 -9.43 9.14
N SER A 62 2.12 -9.92 9.50
CA SER A 62 1.06 -9.10 10.06
C SER A 62 1.42 -8.53 11.44
N ALA A 63 2.16 -9.27 12.26
CA ALA A 63 2.64 -8.79 13.56
C ALA A 63 3.70 -7.68 13.41
N ALA A 64 4.65 -7.85 12.49
CA ALA A 64 5.63 -6.82 12.15
C ALA A 64 4.94 -5.56 11.58
N LEU A 65 3.97 -5.75 10.69
CA LEU A 65 3.17 -4.66 10.11
C LEU A 65 2.32 -3.95 11.17
N CYS A 66 1.76 -4.68 12.13
CA CYS A 66 1.02 -4.11 13.25
C CYS A 66 1.91 -3.16 14.07
N THR A 67 3.14 -3.58 14.37
CA THR A 67 4.13 -2.74 15.05
C THR A 67 4.45 -1.47 14.25
N GLU A 68 4.63 -1.60 12.94
CA GLU A 68 4.88 -0.45 12.05
C GLU A 68 3.69 0.53 12.02
N LEU A 69 2.46 0.02 11.87
CA LEU A 69 1.24 0.84 11.90
C LEU A 69 1.10 1.59 13.23
N GLN A 70 1.38 0.92 14.37
CA GLN A 70 1.33 1.51 15.71
C GLN A 70 2.37 2.62 15.91
N ASN A 71 3.57 2.48 15.32
CA ASN A 71 4.62 3.49 15.40
C ASN A 71 4.33 4.72 14.51
N MET A 72 3.42 4.61 13.55
CA MET A 72 3.05 5.70 12.66
C MET A 72 1.82 6.47 13.17
N HIS A 73 1.94 7.16 14.30
CA HIS A 73 0.81 7.88 14.94
C HIS A 73 0.13 8.97 14.07
N ARG A 74 0.78 9.42 12.99
CA ARG A 74 0.23 10.39 12.03
C ARG A 74 -0.25 9.74 10.73
N LEU A 75 -0.35 8.42 10.71
CA LEU A 75 -0.82 7.66 9.56
C LEU A 75 -2.31 7.94 9.34
N LYS A 76 -2.64 8.31 8.11
CA LYS A 76 -4.03 8.55 7.67
C LYS A 76 -4.50 7.58 6.59
N LEU A 77 -3.57 7.02 5.82
CA LEU A 77 -3.88 6.16 4.69
C LEU A 77 -2.80 5.11 4.49
N VAL A 78 -3.24 3.87 4.26
CA VAL A 78 -2.46 2.72 3.82
C VAL A 78 -2.86 2.39 2.37
N LEU A 79 -1.88 2.32 1.47
CA LEU A 79 -2.04 1.85 0.10
C LEU A 79 -1.50 0.41 0.02
N THR A 80 -2.37 -0.55 -0.26
CA THR A 80 -2.02 -1.96 -0.44
C THR A 80 -1.85 -2.27 -1.92
N LEU A 81 -0.80 -2.98 -2.31
CA LEU A 81 -0.56 -3.38 -3.69
C LEU A 81 -0.78 -4.87 -3.86
N GLY A 82 -2.03 -5.24 -4.14
CA GLY A 82 -2.47 -6.62 -4.29
C GLY A 82 -3.14 -7.22 -3.06
N ILE A 83 -3.72 -8.40 -3.26
CA ILE A 83 -4.55 -9.08 -2.25
C ILE A 83 -3.73 -9.54 -1.03
N SER A 84 -2.49 -10.01 -1.21
CA SER A 84 -1.69 -10.46 -0.06
C SER A 84 -1.32 -9.29 0.86
N ALA A 85 -0.99 -8.12 0.29
CA ALA A 85 -0.76 -6.90 1.06
C ALA A 85 -2.04 -6.44 1.79
N HIS A 86 -3.20 -6.54 1.13
CA HIS A 86 -4.49 -6.25 1.75
C HIS A 86 -4.79 -7.17 2.94
N ILE A 87 -4.63 -8.49 2.77
CA ILE A 87 -4.84 -9.47 3.84
C ILE A 87 -3.91 -9.20 5.03
N ALA A 88 -2.63 -8.93 4.76
CA ALA A 88 -1.67 -8.62 5.81
C ALA A 88 -2.04 -7.36 6.60
N VAL A 89 -2.49 -6.29 5.91
CA VAL A 89 -2.97 -5.06 6.56
C VAL A 89 -4.22 -5.31 7.39
N LEU A 90 -5.20 -6.06 6.86
CA LEU A 90 -6.39 -6.41 7.65
C LEU A 90 -6.03 -7.22 8.90
N GLY A 91 -5.12 -8.20 8.77
CA GLY A 91 -4.59 -8.95 9.89
C GLY A 91 -3.90 -8.07 10.94
N ALA A 92 -3.05 -7.14 10.49
CA ALA A 92 -2.36 -6.19 11.35
C ALA A 92 -3.32 -5.22 12.08
N CYS A 93 -4.44 -4.85 11.44
CA CYS A 93 -5.51 -4.06 12.03
C CYS A 93 -6.49 -4.90 12.88
N GLY A 94 -6.35 -6.23 12.94
CA GLY A 94 -7.28 -7.12 13.63
C GLY A 94 -8.67 -7.19 12.97
N ILE A 95 -8.77 -6.90 11.67
CA ILE A 95 -10.01 -6.91 10.91
C ILE A 95 -10.18 -8.28 10.22
N PRO A 96 -11.30 -9.00 10.45
CA PRO A 96 -11.57 -10.24 9.74
C PRO A 96 -11.75 -10.01 8.24
N LEU A 97 -11.18 -10.90 7.41
CA LEU A 97 -11.30 -10.85 5.94
C LEU A 97 -12.74 -10.86 5.44
N SER A 98 -13.67 -11.46 6.19
CA SER A 98 -15.10 -11.48 5.85
C SER A 98 -15.78 -10.12 5.96
N ARG A 99 -15.14 -9.11 6.58
CA ARG A 99 -15.71 -7.78 6.73
C ARG A 99 -15.33 -6.83 5.61
N LEU A 100 -14.18 -7.03 4.99
CA LEU A 100 -13.64 -6.12 3.99
C LEU A 100 -13.02 -6.94 2.86
N ASP A 101 -13.65 -6.86 1.69
CA ASP A 101 -13.11 -7.44 0.46
C ASP A 101 -12.04 -6.53 -0.15
N PHE A 102 -11.11 -7.14 -0.88
CA PHE A 102 -10.14 -6.41 -1.69
C PHE A 102 -10.81 -5.76 -2.90
N ARG A 103 -10.71 -4.43 -3.03
CA ARG A 103 -11.40 -3.65 -4.07
C ARG A 103 -10.46 -2.66 -4.77
N PRO A 104 -9.72 -3.11 -5.81
CA PRO A 104 -8.83 -2.24 -6.57
C PRO A 104 -9.52 -0.96 -7.05
N GLY A 105 -8.93 0.19 -6.75
CA GLY A 105 -9.49 1.49 -7.18
C GLY A 105 -10.44 2.15 -6.17
N GLU A 106 -10.71 1.51 -5.04
CA GLU A 106 -11.52 2.05 -3.95
C GLU A 106 -10.68 2.46 -2.74
N ILE A 107 -11.23 3.38 -1.94
CA ILE A 107 -10.72 3.76 -0.62
C ILE A 107 -11.79 3.40 0.39
N THR A 108 -11.43 2.55 1.34
CA THR A 108 -12.29 2.09 2.42
C THR A 108 -11.93 2.82 3.71
N HIS A 109 -12.94 3.27 4.44
CA HIS A 109 -12.77 3.84 5.77
C HIS A 109 -12.76 2.71 6.80
N LEU A 110 -11.69 2.59 7.57
CA LEU A 110 -11.59 1.66 8.68
C LEU A 110 -12.22 2.25 9.95
N PRO A 111 -12.65 1.41 10.92
CA PRO A 111 -13.37 1.87 12.11
C PRO A 111 -12.60 2.85 13.00
N ASP A 112 -11.27 2.82 12.94
CA ASP A 112 -10.36 3.70 13.68
C ASP A 112 -10.09 5.04 12.96
N GLY A 113 -10.69 5.26 11.79
CA GLY A 113 -10.48 6.45 10.95
C GLY A 113 -9.30 6.33 9.99
N LEU A 114 -8.59 5.19 9.99
CA LEU A 114 -7.57 4.90 8.99
C LEU A 114 -8.21 4.64 7.62
N LEU A 115 -7.57 5.10 6.55
CA LEU A 115 -8.03 4.85 5.20
C LEU A 115 -7.23 3.71 4.56
N LEU A 116 -7.93 2.77 3.92
CA LEU A 116 -7.33 1.67 3.19
C LEU A 116 -7.62 1.83 1.70
N ALA A 117 -6.59 2.09 0.90
CA ALA A 117 -6.68 2.17 -0.55
C ALA A 117 -6.12 0.90 -1.18
N ASP A 118 -6.91 0.23 -2.01
CA ASP A 118 -6.49 -1.00 -2.68
C ASP A 118 -6.00 -0.70 -4.10
N GLY A 119 -4.73 -1.03 -4.36
CA GLY A 119 -4.06 -0.91 -5.64
C GLY A 119 -3.75 -2.27 -6.26
N CYS A 120 -3.56 -2.28 -7.58
CA CYS A 120 -3.09 -3.48 -8.27
C CYS A 120 -1.65 -3.84 -7.86
N HIS A 121 -1.37 -5.14 -7.77
CA HIS A 121 0.00 -5.63 -7.56
C HIS A 121 0.89 -5.38 -8.79
N PHE A 122 2.17 -5.11 -8.58
CA PHE A 122 3.18 -4.99 -9.63
C PHE A 122 4.27 -6.04 -9.37
N PRO A 123 4.18 -7.22 -10.01
CA PRO A 123 5.17 -8.27 -9.81
C PRO A 123 6.50 -7.90 -10.48
N THR A 124 7.60 -8.35 -9.90
CA THR A 124 8.94 -8.28 -10.52
C THR A 124 9.02 -9.05 -11.84
N ARG A 125 8.22 -10.11 -11.99
CA ARG A 125 8.18 -10.89 -13.24
C ARG A 125 7.56 -10.07 -14.38
N PRO A 126 8.10 -10.15 -15.61
CA PRO A 126 7.48 -9.52 -16.78
C PRO A 126 6.03 -9.95 -16.97
N ILE A 127 5.16 -8.96 -17.05
CA ILE A 127 3.74 -9.11 -17.41
C ILE A 127 3.50 -8.46 -18.78
N PRO A 128 2.42 -8.84 -19.49
CA PRO A 128 2.02 -8.18 -20.73
C PRO A 128 1.93 -6.65 -20.58
N ALA A 129 2.43 -5.92 -21.59
CA ALA A 129 2.57 -4.47 -21.52
C ALA A 129 1.22 -3.73 -21.42
N ASP A 130 0.18 -4.30 -22.03
CA ASP A 130 -1.21 -3.87 -21.91
C ASP A 130 -1.71 -3.99 -20.46
N MET A 131 -1.45 -5.13 -19.81
CA MET A 131 -1.80 -5.34 -18.41
C MET A 131 -1.08 -4.36 -17.48
N LEU A 132 0.22 -4.14 -17.70
CA LEU A 132 1.00 -3.16 -16.94
C LEU A 132 0.48 -1.73 -17.12
N THR A 133 0.09 -1.38 -18.35
CA THR A 133 -0.52 -0.09 -18.67
C THR A 133 -1.87 0.08 -17.97
N GLN A 134 -2.71 -0.96 -17.99
CA GLN A 134 -4.00 -0.95 -17.29
C GLN A 134 -3.83 -0.77 -15.78
N ARG A 135 -2.89 -1.48 -15.16
CA ARG A 135 -2.58 -1.35 -13.72
C ARG A 135 -2.08 0.05 -13.36
N ARG A 136 -1.24 0.65 -14.21
CA ARG A 136 -0.79 2.05 -14.05
C ARG A 136 -1.94 3.05 -14.20
N SER A 137 -2.87 2.82 -15.12
CA SER A 137 -4.06 3.67 -15.28
C SER A 137 -4.94 3.63 -14.04
N ALA A 138 -5.26 2.43 -13.53
CA ALA A 138 -6.07 2.26 -12.33
C ALA A 138 -5.44 2.94 -11.10
N LEU A 139 -4.12 2.84 -10.94
CA LEU A 139 -3.39 3.54 -9.88
C LEU A 139 -3.41 5.07 -10.08
N THR A 140 -3.37 5.53 -11.33
CA THR A 140 -3.48 6.96 -11.65
C THR A 140 -4.86 7.50 -11.27
N GLU A 141 -5.92 6.74 -11.52
CA GLU A 141 -7.31 7.09 -11.13
C GLU A 141 -7.51 7.17 -9.61
N LEU A 142 -6.72 6.42 -8.83
CA LEU A 142 -6.69 6.51 -7.37
C LEU A 142 -6.02 7.79 -6.85
N SER A 143 -5.10 8.38 -7.62
CA SER A 143 -4.34 9.58 -7.21
C SER A 143 -5.23 10.74 -6.71
N PRO A 144 -6.26 11.20 -7.44
CA PRO A 144 -7.12 12.28 -6.95
C PRO A 144 -7.88 11.88 -5.68
N LYS A 145 -8.32 10.62 -5.55
CA LYS A 145 -9.02 10.12 -4.35
C LYS A 145 -8.09 10.12 -3.13
N ILE A 146 -6.86 9.64 -3.29
CA ILE A 146 -5.82 9.62 -2.24
C ILE A 146 -5.49 11.05 -1.79
N ARG A 147 -5.33 11.99 -2.73
CA ARG A 147 -5.08 13.39 -2.39
C ARG A 147 -6.23 14.02 -1.62
N ALA A 148 -7.48 13.83 -2.07
CA ALA A 148 -8.66 14.34 -1.38
C ALA A 148 -8.82 13.72 0.02
N ALA A 149 -8.54 12.42 0.15
CA ALA A 149 -8.56 11.69 1.42
C ALA A 149 -7.52 12.23 2.43
N LEU A 150 -6.30 12.48 1.98
CA LEU A 150 -5.22 12.98 2.84
C LEU A 150 -5.33 14.48 3.14
N ARG A 151 -6.03 15.22 2.28
CA ARG A 151 -6.31 16.65 2.39
C ARG A 151 -7.82 16.89 2.32
N PRO A 152 -8.58 16.56 3.38
CA PRO A 152 -9.95 17.04 3.45
C PRO A 152 -9.88 18.57 3.33
N ALA A 153 -10.49 19.12 2.28
CA ALA A 153 -10.62 20.56 2.14
C ALA A 153 -11.20 21.10 3.46
N ALA A 154 -10.47 22.03 4.07
CA ALA A 154 -10.89 22.72 5.27
C ALA A 154 -12.17 23.53 5.02
#